data_AF-A0A0Q4CT97-F1
#
_entry.id   AF-A0A0Q4CT97-F1
#
_cell.length_a   1.000
_cell.length_b   1.000
_cell.length_c   1.000
_cell.angle_alpha   90.00
_cell.angle_beta   90.00
_cell.angle_gamma   90.00
#
_symmetry.space_group_name_H-M   'P 1'
#
loop_
_entity.id
_entity.type
_entity.pdbx_description
1 polymer ?
#
loop_
_entity_poly.entity_id
_entity_poly.type
_entity_poly.pdbx_seq_one_letter_code
_entity_poly.pdbx_strand_id
1 'polypeptide(L)'
;MFDHVLFSWRLTSSCLVVVGGIEGQGDRVRIKSIVAAVVFATVPAITIAQSAAPQFVPIRLRSGTNQIPNIAGDGRSGSITLDWRENGNAWGYDIFTVRVGGSVATVDGLDRFTDQPHVGEDMIRAVRFAKGRYGGRATTFAFVADRKIVDSVPDPAATVIQIYALVRNEDGVGTPYEFRKVRAFNTRRRYCNADVALTREGGLPPRVGQDGPNTIDGC
;
A
#
# COMPACT_ATOMS: atom_id res chain seq x y z
N MET A 1 -37.14 -11.79 23.24
CA MET A 1 -37.38 -10.56 22.46
C MET A 1 -36.09 -9.77 22.58
N PHE A 2 -35.29 -9.74 21.51
CA PHE A 2 -33.97 -9.12 21.48
C PHE A 2 -34.14 -7.65 21.14
N ASP A 3 -33.58 -6.77 21.95
CA ASP A 3 -33.29 -5.39 21.56
C ASP A 3 -31.80 -5.11 21.74
N HIS A 4 -31.20 -4.65 20.64
CA HIS A 4 -29.82 -4.23 20.49
C HIS A 4 -29.65 -2.80 21.03
N VAL A 5 -28.58 -2.54 21.80
CA VAL A 5 -28.07 -1.18 22.02
C VAL A 5 -26.57 -1.16 21.73
N LEU A 6 -26.21 -0.23 20.83
CA LEU A 6 -24.87 0.10 20.37
C LEU A 6 -23.96 0.55 21.53
N PHE A 7 -22.79 -0.07 21.65
CA PHE A 7 -21.69 0.45 22.47
C PHE A 7 -20.87 1.46 21.66
N SER A 8 -21.02 2.75 22.00
CA SER A 8 -20.06 3.79 21.64
C SER A 8 -18.99 3.86 22.73
N TRP A 9 -17.74 3.55 22.39
CA TRP A 9 -16.61 3.73 23.30
C TRP A 9 -16.06 5.15 23.15
N ARG A 10 -16.36 6.01 24.14
CA ARG A 10 -15.53 7.17 24.47
C ARG A 10 -14.79 6.87 25.77
N LEU A 11 -13.54 6.46 25.64
CA LEU A 11 -12.48 6.71 26.64
C LEU A 11 -12.24 8.23 26.62
N THR A 12 -12.13 9.01 27.69
CA THR A 12 -11.63 8.81 29.06
C THR A 12 -12.12 9.96 29.95
N SER A 13 -12.30 9.72 31.25
CA SER A 13 -11.53 10.38 32.33
C SER A 13 -12.25 10.35 33.68
N SER A 14 -11.51 9.83 34.67
CA SER A 14 -11.63 10.08 36.11
C SER A 14 -12.92 9.60 36.81
N CYS A 15 -12.81 8.46 37.49
CA CYS A 15 -13.76 8.08 38.54
C CYS A 15 -13.25 8.64 39.88
N LEU A 16 -13.94 9.63 40.45
CA LEU A 16 -13.70 10.15 41.79
C LEU A 16 -14.52 9.32 42.77
N VAL A 17 -13.89 8.64 43.74
CA VAL A 17 -14.59 7.98 44.84
C VAL A 17 -14.33 8.79 46.11
N VAL A 18 -15.39 9.41 46.65
CA VAL A 18 -15.37 10.09 47.95
C VAL A 18 -16.01 9.16 48.97
N VAL A 19 -15.26 8.76 50.00
CA VAL A 19 -15.79 8.00 51.14
C VAL A 19 -15.93 8.93 52.33
N GLY A 20 -17.17 9.30 52.67
CA GLY A 20 -17.48 10.04 53.90
C GLY A 20 -17.96 9.07 54.97
N GLY A 21 -17.22 8.95 56.07
CA GLY A 21 -17.68 8.26 57.28
C GLY A 21 -18.39 9.25 58.20
N ILE A 22 -19.62 8.93 58.62
CA ILE A 22 -20.36 9.67 59.64
C ILE A 22 -20.47 8.76 60.86
N GLU A 23 -19.82 9.13 61.95
CA GLU A 23 -19.98 8.45 63.24
C GLU A 23 -20.71 9.41 64.18
N GLY A 24 -21.88 8.99 64.67
CA GLY A 24 -22.74 9.80 65.51
C GLY A 24 -22.69 9.35 66.96
N GLN A 25 -22.28 10.23 67.87
CA GLN A 25 -22.68 10.15 69.28
C GLN A 25 -22.52 11.52 69.98
N GLY A 26 -23.63 12.04 70.51
CA GLY A 26 -23.65 13.05 71.57
C GLY A 26 -23.25 14.49 71.21
N ASP A 27 -24.26 15.29 70.87
CA ASP A 27 -24.40 16.72 71.21
C ASP A 27 -23.11 17.58 71.24
N ARG A 28 -22.44 17.68 70.09
CA ARG A 28 -21.57 18.80 69.65
C ARG A 28 -20.91 18.44 68.32
N VAL A 29 -21.39 19.00 67.22
CA VAL A 29 -20.79 18.84 65.89
C VAL A 29 -19.45 19.60 65.85
N ARG A 30 -18.33 18.89 65.99
CA ARG A 30 -16.99 19.39 65.62
C ARG A 30 -16.63 18.83 64.25
N ILE A 31 -16.63 19.69 63.24
CA ILE A 31 -16.15 19.36 61.90
C ILE A 31 -14.62 19.25 61.98
N LYS A 32 -14.09 18.03 62.05
CA LYS A 32 -12.65 17.77 61.85
C LYS A 32 -12.41 17.72 60.34
N SER A 33 -11.78 18.75 59.79
CA SER A 33 -11.28 18.74 58.43
C SER A 33 -10.20 17.67 58.29
N ILE A 34 -10.52 16.56 57.64
CA ILE A 34 -9.54 15.55 57.23
C ILE A 34 -9.00 15.99 55.87
N VAL A 35 -7.73 16.36 55.82
CA VAL A 35 -7.01 16.59 54.57
C VAL A 35 -6.68 15.22 53.98
N ALA A 36 -7.42 14.80 52.95
CA ALA A 36 -7.13 13.58 52.21
C ALA A 36 -6.01 13.85 51.19
N ALA A 37 -4.86 13.17 51.35
CA ALA A 37 -3.78 13.20 50.37
C ALA A 37 -4.21 12.44 49.10
N VAL A 38 -4.35 13.15 47.98
CA VAL A 38 -4.64 12.55 46.67
C VAL A 38 -3.34 12.00 46.08
N VAL A 39 -3.20 10.67 46.07
CA VAL A 39 -2.13 9.98 45.36
C VAL A 39 -2.56 9.82 43.91
N PHE A 40 -1.99 10.63 43.01
CA PHE A 40 -2.15 10.47 41.56
C PHE A 40 -1.31 9.27 41.11
N ALA A 41 -1.95 8.11 40.95
CA ALA A 41 -1.32 6.98 40.27
C ALA A 41 -1.23 7.30 38.77
N THR A 42 -0.06 7.73 38.32
CA THR A 42 0.25 7.88 36.89
C THR A 42 0.31 6.50 36.27
N VAL A 43 -0.76 6.08 35.59
CA VAL A 43 -0.70 4.89 34.74
C VAL A 43 0.13 5.26 33.51
N PRO A 44 1.24 4.56 33.21
CA PRO A 44 1.99 4.82 31.99
C PRO A 44 1.09 4.48 30.79
N ALA A 45 0.80 5.48 29.97
CA ALA A 45 0.18 5.25 28.68
C ALA A 45 1.21 4.52 27.79
N ILE A 46 0.98 3.24 27.54
CA ILE A 46 1.75 2.49 26.55
C ILE A 46 1.26 2.98 25.18
N THR A 47 1.96 3.97 24.63
CA THR A 47 1.80 4.36 23.24
C THR A 47 2.35 3.23 22.38
N ILE A 48 1.48 2.41 21.80
CA ILE A 48 1.88 1.49 20.75
C ILE A 48 2.22 2.38 19.54
N ALA A 49 3.51 2.59 19.30
CA ALA A 49 3.99 3.26 18.11
C ALA A 49 3.52 2.45 16.88
N GLN A 50 2.42 2.88 16.27
CA GLN A 50 1.96 2.34 15.01
C GLN A 50 2.81 2.96 13.90
N SER A 51 4.05 2.49 13.78
CA SER A 51 4.98 2.87 12.73
C SER A 51 5.40 1.62 11.96
N ALA A 52 4.77 1.43 10.81
CA ALA A 52 5.45 1.06 9.58
C ALA A 52 4.48 1.34 8.45
N ALA A 53 4.86 2.22 7.52
CA ALA A 53 4.26 2.23 6.20
C ALA A 53 4.18 0.77 5.69
N PRO A 54 3.14 0.36 4.94
CA PRO A 54 3.09 -0.99 4.39
C PRO A 54 4.40 -1.24 3.65
N GLN A 55 5.24 -2.11 4.22
CA GLN A 55 6.58 -2.37 3.72
C GLN A 55 6.42 -3.24 2.48
N PHE A 56 6.34 -2.60 1.33
CA PHE A 56 6.40 -3.30 0.06
C PHE A 56 7.80 -3.86 -0.11
N VAL A 57 7.90 -5.16 -0.36
CA VAL A 57 9.16 -5.85 -0.66
C VAL A 57 9.23 -6.04 -2.17
N PRO A 58 10.12 -5.35 -2.89
CA PRO A 58 10.20 -5.44 -4.35
C PRO A 58 10.41 -6.88 -4.84
N ILE A 59 9.70 -7.27 -5.90
CA ILE A 59 9.90 -8.54 -6.60
C ILE A 59 10.82 -8.25 -7.80
N ARG A 60 12.08 -8.70 -7.70
CA ARG A 60 13.04 -8.60 -8.81
C ARG A 60 12.76 -9.69 -9.83
N LEU A 61 12.42 -9.29 -11.05
CA LEU A 61 12.15 -10.19 -12.17
C LEU A 61 13.38 -10.34 -13.05
N ARG A 62 13.57 -11.54 -13.60
CA ARG A 62 14.48 -11.83 -14.71
C ARG A 62 13.65 -12.04 -15.97
N SER A 63 14.26 -11.93 -17.14
CA SER A 63 13.59 -12.27 -18.40
C SER A 63 13.09 -13.72 -18.38
N GLY A 64 11.92 -13.95 -18.97
CA GLY A 64 11.21 -15.22 -18.95
C GLY A 64 10.36 -15.40 -17.69
N THR A 65 10.14 -16.66 -17.30
CA THR A 65 9.17 -17.02 -16.24
C THR A 65 9.81 -17.00 -14.86
N ASN A 66 9.29 -16.15 -13.96
CA ASN A 66 9.71 -16.05 -12.57
C ASN A 66 8.67 -16.73 -11.67
N GLN A 67 9.08 -17.76 -10.92
CA GLN A 67 8.20 -18.45 -9.98
C GLN A 67 8.05 -17.66 -8.69
N ILE A 68 6.81 -17.41 -8.27
CA ILE A 68 6.47 -16.67 -7.06
C ILE A 68 5.67 -17.60 -6.14
N PRO A 69 6.28 -18.10 -5.04
CA PRO A 69 5.56 -18.92 -4.07
C PRO A 69 4.45 -18.08 -3.40
N ASN A 70 3.32 -18.74 -3.11
CA ASN A 70 2.16 -18.12 -2.46
C ASN A 70 1.83 -16.74 -3.06
N ILE A 71 1.63 -16.68 -4.39
CA ILE A 71 1.62 -15.42 -5.14
C ILE A 71 0.48 -14.49 -4.67
N ALA A 72 -0.70 -15.05 -4.40
CA ALA A 72 -1.91 -14.32 -4.00
C ALA A 72 -2.22 -14.41 -2.50
N GLY A 73 -1.38 -15.08 -1.71
CA GLY A 73 -1.59 -15.23 -0.26
C GLY A 73 -2.56 -16.33 0.15
N ASP A 74 -2.94 -17.22 -0.76
CA ASP A 74 -3.90 -18.31 -0.59
C ASP A 74 -3.27 -19.72 -0.64
N GLY A 75 -1.94 -19.79 -0.54
CA GLY A 75 -1.16 -21.02 -0.58
C GLY A 75 -0.79 -21.49 -1.99
N ARG A 76 -1.35 -20.89 -3.05
CA ARG A 76 -1.04 -21.29 -4.43
C ARG A 76 0.19 -20.57 -4.94
N SER A 77 1.10 -21.33 -5.55
CA SER A 77 2.19 -20.77 -6.33
C SER A 77 1.67 -20.17 -7.63
N GLY A 78 2.43 -19.23 -8.16
CA GLY A 78 2.19 -18.65 -9.46
C GLY A 78 3.48 -18.20 -10.11
N SER A 79 3.34 -17.51 -11.24
CA SER A 79 4.48 -16.96 -11.95
C SER A 79 4.21 -15.56 -12.47
N ILE A 80 5.28 -14.80 -12.66
CA ILE A 80 5.29 -13.56 -13.42
C ILE A 80 6.25 -13.79 -14.58
N THR A 81 5.71 -13.87 -15.79
CA THR A 81 6.51 -13.94 -17.01
C THR A 81 6.81 -12.52 -17.48
N LEU A 82 8.09 -12.22 -17.65
CA LEU A 82 8.59 -10.98 -18.22
C LEU A 82 9.10 -11.28 -19.64
N ASP A 83 8.37 -10.79 -20.63
CA ASP A 83 8.72 -10.95 -22.05
C ASP A 83 9.09 -9.60 -22.66
N TRP A 84 10.05 -9.62 -23.60
CA TRP A 84 10.39 -8.47 -24.42
C TRP A 84 9.69 -8.57 -25.77
N ARG A 85 9.00 -7.51 -26.18
CA ARG A 85 8.39 -7.42 -27.51
C ARG A 85 9.00 -6.29 -28.31
N GLU A 86 9.59 -6.66 -29.45
CA GLU A 86 10.02 -5.71 -30.47
C GLU A 86 8.79 -5.09 -31.16
N ASN A 87 8.84 -3.80 -31.45
CA ASN A 87 7.72 -3.06 -32.07
C ASN A 87 7.99 -2.63 -33.53
N GLY A 88 9.09 -3.10 -34.14
CA GLY A 88 9.47 -2.76 -35.50
C GLY A 88 10.26 -1.46 -35.65
N ASN A 89 10.38 -0.66 -34.58
CA ASN A 89 11.35 0.44 -34.48
C ASN A 89 12.55 0.00 -33.63
N ALA A 90 13.55 0.87 -33.46
CA ALA A 90 14.76 0.59 -32.66
C ALA A 90 14.52 0.36 -31.14
N TRP A 91 13.26 0.18 -30.73
CA TRP A 91 12.83 0.10 -29.34
C TRP A 91 11.81 -1.05 -29.19
N GLY A 92 11.87 -1.79 -28.10
CA GLY A 92 10.84 -2.76 -27.71
C GLY A 92 10.23 -2.36 -26.39
N TYR A 93 9.35 -3.20 -25.85
CA TYR A 93 8.73 -2.97 -24.55
C TYR A 93 8.53 -4.27 -23.80
N ASP A 94 8.44 -4.14 -22.48
CA ASP A 94 8.22 -5.28 -21.61
C ASP A 94 6.73 -5.58 -21.44
N ILE A 95 6.42 -6.87 -21.44
CA ILE A 95 5.11 -7.42 -21.18
C ILE A 95 5.20 -8.30 -19.94
N PHE A 96 4.26 -8.11 -19.02
CA PHE A 96 4.17 -8.93 -17.81
C PHE A 96 2.86 -9.70 -17.79
N THR A 97 2.98 -11.03 -17.82
CA THR A 97 1.84 -11.93 -17.66
C THR A 97 1.93 -12.58 -16.29
N VAL A 98 0.88 -12.48 -15.49
CA VAL A 98 0.83 -13.07 -14.15
C VAL A 98 -0.10 -14.28 -14.17
N ARG A 99 0.38 -15.41 -13.65
CA ARG A 99 -0.41 -16.64 -13.51
C ARG A 99 -0.47 -17.09 -12.06
N VAL A 100 -1.60 -17.65 -11.65
CA VAL A 100 -1.80 -18.27 -10.33
C VAL A 100 -2.39 -19.66 -10.53
N GLY A 101 -1.68 -20.71 -10.10
CA GLY A 101 -2.15 -22.10 -10.31
C GLY A 101 -2.48 -22.44 -11.77
N GLY A 102 -1.79 -21.82 -12.74
CA GLY A 102 -2.01 -22.01 -14.18
C GLY A 102 -2.98 -21.03 -14.86
N SER A 103 -3.83 -20.33 -14.10
CA SER A 103 -4.76 -19.33 -14.64
C SER A 103 -4.12 -17.95 -14.75
N VAL A 104 -4.37 -17.23 -15.85
CA VAL A 104 -3.92 -15.84 -16.03
C VAL A 104 -4.74 -14.92 -15.12
N ALA A 105 -4.05 -14.05 -14.38
CA ALA A 105 -4.66 -13.00 -13.59
C ALA A 105 -4.87 -11.76 -14.47
N THR A 106 -6.06 -11.17 -14.41
CA THR A 106 -6.41 -10.00 -15.24
C THR A 106 -6.20 -8.68 -14.52
N VAL A 107 -5.98 -7.60 -15.25
CA VAL A 107 -5.96 -6.23 -14.74
C VAL A 107 -6.82 -5.35 -15.63
N ASP A 108 -7.83 -4.68 -15.08
CA ASP A 108 -8.73 -3.80 -15.83
C ASP A 108 -9.26 -4.45 -17.13
N GLY A 109 -9.61 -5.74 -17.08
CA GLY A 109 -10.08 -6.54 -18.22
C GLY A 109 -9.01 -7.06 -19.18
N LEU A 110 -7.74 -6.73 -18.96
CA LEU A 110 -6.59 -7.18 -19.76
C LEU A 110 -5.87 -8.37 -19.13
N ASP A 111 -5.19 -9.16 -19.96
CA ASP A 111 -4.44 -10.37 -19.56
C ASP A 111 -2.99 -10.11 -19.15
N ARG A 112 -2.53 -8.86 -19.24
CA ARG A 112 -1.13 -8.48 -19.05
C ARG A 112 -0.98 -7.03 -18.61
N PHE A 113 0.19 -6.72 -18.06
CA PHE A 113 0.70 -5.35 -17.97
C PHE A 113 1.72 -5.10 -19.06
N THR A 114 1.90 -3.83 -19.43
CA THR A 114 2.92 -3.41 -20.39
C THR A 114 3.64 -2.16 -19.88
N ASP A 115 4.97 -2.15 -20.05
CA ASP A 115 5.73 -0.90 -20.03
C ASP A 115 5.58 -0.19 -21.38
N GLN A 116 5.89 1.10 -21.40
CA GLN A 116 5.88 1.92 -22.60
C GLN A 116 7.10 2.85 -22.60
N PRO A 117 8.22 2.43 -23.22
CA PRO A 117 9.33 3.33 -23.47
C PRO A 117 9.00 4.29 -24.62
N HIS A 118 9.69 5.42 -24.64
CA HIS A 118 9.69 6.36 -25.76
C HIS A 118 10.99 6.26 -26.56
N VAL A 119 12.10 6.72 -25.99
CA VAL A 119 13.46 6.66 -26.56
C VAL A 119 14.50 6.42 -25.45
N GLY A 120 15.48 5.56 -25.70
CA GLY A 120 16.55 5.27 -24.75
C GLY A 120 16.00 4.83 -23.39
N GLU A 121 16.35 5.58 -22.35
CA GLU A 121 15.92 5.33 -20.97
C GLU A 121 14.63 6.08 -20.59
N ASP A 122 13.95 6.79 -21.50
CA ASP A 122 12.70 7.48 -21.19
C ASP A 122 11.50 6.51 -21.18
N MET A 123 10.85 6.42 -20.02
CA MET A 123 9.64 5.62 -19.79
C MET A 123 8.41 6.50 -19.63
N ILE A 124 7.45 6.36 -20.55
CA ILE A 124 6.10 6.94 -20.43
C ILE A 124 5.30 6.16 -19.38
N ARG A 125 5.42 4.83 -19.40
CA ARG A 125 4.72 3.93 -18.48
C ARG A 125 5.68 2.87 -17.95
N ALA A 126 5.64 2.66 -16.64
CA ALA A 126 6.45 1.66 -15.95
C ALA A 126 5.62 0.82 -14.99
N VAL A 127 5.90 -0.48 -14.94
CA VAL A 127 5.21 -1.48 -14.13
C VAL A 127 6.23 -2.20 -13.26
N ARG A 128 6.01 -2.20 -11.94
CA ARG A 128 6.87 -2.89 -10.98
C ARG A 128 6.02 -3.73 -10.02
N PHE A 129 6.59 -4.83 -9.54
CA PHE A 129 5.89 -5.75 -8.65
C PHE A 129 6.52 -5.75 -7.26
N ALA A 130 5.70 -5.95 -6.24
CA ALA A 130 6.14 -6.07 -4.87
C ALA A 130 5.27 -7.05 -4.09
N LYS A 131 5.81 -7.63 -3.01
CA LYS A 131 5.00 -8.26 -1.98
C LYS A 131 4.57 -7.22 -0.96
N GLY A 132 3.33 -7.33 -0.49
CA GLY A 132 2.79 -6.49 0.57
C GLY A 132 1.66 -7.21 1.29
N ARG A 133 0.91 -6.49 2.13
CA ARG A 133 -0.29 -7.03 2.78
C ARG A 133 -1.56 -6.31 2.33
N TYR A 134 -2.60 -7.07 2.02
CA TYR A 134 -3.93 -6.56 1.68
C TYR A 134 -4.99 -7.49 2.28
N GLY A 135 -6.03 -6.92 2.91
CA GLY A 135 -7.08 -7.72 3.57
C GLY A 135 -6.54 -8.70 4.62
N GLY A 136 -5.48 -8.33 5.34
CA GLY A 136 -4.83 -9.18 6.35
C GLY A 136 -3.89 -10.27 5.79
N ARG A 137 -3.82 -10.48 4.47
CA ARG A 137 -3.00 -11.52 3.83
C ARG A 137 -1.82 -10.92 3.07
N ALA A 138 -0.71 -11.65 2.99
CA ALA A 138 0.41 -11.28 2.14
C ALA A 138 0.08 -11.59 0.68
N THR A 139 0.16 -10.62 -0.23
CA THR A 139 -0.14 -10.80 -1.65
C THR A 139 0.86 -10.04 -2.53
N THR A 140 0.87 -10.36 -3.82
CA THR A 140 1.58 -9.60 -4.84
C THR A 140 0.81 -8.34 -5.21
N PHE A 141 1.52 -7.23 -5.33
CA PHE A 141 1.04 -5.96 -5.82
C PHE A 141 1.70 -5.62 -7.15
N ALA A 142 0.96 -4.96 -8.02
CA ALA A 142 1.48 -4.29 -9.20
C ALA A 142 1.37 -2.77 -9.01
N PHE A 143 2.47 -2.08 -9.27
CA PHE A 143 2.56 -0.62 -9.28
C PHE A 143 2.72 -0.19 -10.72
N VAL A 144 1.84 0.70 -11.16
CA VAL A 144 1.81 1.21 -12.52
C VAL A 144 1.95 2.72 -12.45
N ALA A 145 3.07 3.24 -12.93
CA ALA A 145 3.27 4.67 -13.14
C ALA A 145 3.00 5.02 -14.60
N ASP A 146 2.27 6.11 -14.80
CA ASP A 146 1.84 6.59 -16.11
C ASP A 146 2.01 8.10 -16.18
N ARG A 147 2.96 8.57 -17.01
CA ARG A 147 3.23 10.00 -17.21
C ARG A 147 2.09 10.65 -18.00
N LYS A 148 1.52 11.73 -17.46
CA LYS A 148 0.49 12.54 -18.09
C LYS A 148 1.13 13.66 -18.91
N ILE A 149 1.72 13.25 -20.04
CA ILE A 149 2.35 14.13 -21.02
C ILE A 149 1.27 14.98 -21.70
N VAL A 150 1.50 16.28 -21.80
CA VAL A 150 0.57 17.24 -22.43
C VAL A 150 1.15 17.72 -23.75
N ASP A 151 2.36 18.29 -23.71
CA ASP A 151 2.96 18.97 -24.87
C ASP A 151 3.98 18.08 -25.59
N SER A 152 5.04 17.67 -24.89
CA SER A 152 6.13 16.89 -25.47
C SER A 152 6.59 15.76 -24.56
N VAL A 153 6.99 14.63 -25.13
CA VAL A 153 7.41 13.44 -24.36
C VAL A 153 8.66 13.68 -23.51
N PRO A 154 9.68 14.44 -23.95
CA PRO A 154 10.80 14.82 -23.10
C PRO A 154 10.42 15.75 -21.95
N ASP A 155 9.27 16.44 -21.99
CA ASP A 155 8.96 17.41 -20.94
C ASP A 155 8.59 16.73 -19.61
N PRO A 156 9.10 17.20 -18.46
CA PRO A 156 8.67 16.70 -17.17
C PRO A 156 7.15 16.77 -16.99
N ALA A 157 6.54 15.62 -16.70
CA ALA A 157 5.08 15.48 -16.61
C ALA A 157 4.64 14.99 -15.23
N ALA A 158 3.42 15.37 -14.81
CA ALA A 158 2.81 14.75 -13.64
C ALA A 158 2.62 13.25 -13.91
N THR A 159 2.83 12.41 -12.91
CA THR A 159 2.69 10.95 -13.06
C THR A 159 1.57 10.45 -12.17
N VAL A 160 0.72 9.57 -12.70
CA VAL A 160 -0.28 8.86 -11.90
C VAL A 160 0.30 7.51 -11.52
N ILE A 161 0.39 7.23 -10.22
CA ILE A 161 0.77 5.91 -9.71
C ILE A 161 -0.49 5.19 -9.27
N GLN A 162 -0.74 4.03 -9.87
CA GLN A 162 -1.84 3.12 -9.54
C GLN A 162 -1.25 1.87 -8.90
N ILE A 163 -1.84 1.46 -7.78
CA ILE A 163 -1.44 0.28 -7.04
C ILE A 163 -2.58 -0.71 -7.08
N TYR A 164 -2.27 -1.93 -7.51
CA TYR A 164 -3.21 -3.03 -7.63
C TYR A 164 -2.76 -4.16 -6.71
N ALA A 165 -3.70 -4.78 -6.00
CA ALA A 165 -3.46 -6.00 -5.23
C ALA A 165 -3.99 -7.20 -6.00
N LEU A 166 -3.19 -8.26 -6.10
CA LEU A 166 -3.65 -9.54 -6.64
C LEU A 166 -4.61 -10.20 -5.65
N VAL A 167 -5.83 -10.47 -6.09
CA VAL A 167 -6.90 -11.08 -5.30
C VAL A 167 -7.54 -12.23 -6.06
N ARG A 168 -8.20 -13.13 -5.32
CA ARG A 168 -9.13 -14.09 -5.91
C ARG A 168 -10.38 -13.33 -6.35
N ASN A 169 -10.87 -13.61 -7.55
CA ASN A 169 -12.18 -13.19 -7.99
C ASN A 169 -13.23 -14.13 -7.39
N GLU A 170 -14.11 -13.59 -6.55
CA GLU A 170 -15.16 -14.35 -5.85
C GLU A 170 -16.51 -14.30 -6.58
N ASP A 171 -16.66 -13.44 -7.59
CA ASP A 171 -17.91 -13.24 -8.33
C ASP A 171 -18.21 -14.40 -9.29
N GLY A 172 -17.26 -15.33 -9.48
CA GLY A 172 -17.41 -16.55 -10.27
C GLY A 172 -17.46 -16.35 -11.80
N VAL A 173 -17.49 -15.09 -12.26
CA VAL A 173 -17.48 -14.72 -13.68
C VAL A 173 -16.11 -14.17 -14.06
N GLY A 174 -15.53 -14.68 -15.15
CA GLY A 174 -14.22 -14.25 -15.65
C GLY A 174 -13.07 -15.11 -15.14
N THR A 175 -11.89 -14.52 -15.01
CA THR A 175 -10.70 -15.22 -14.53
C THR A 175 -10.74 -15.37 -13.00
N PRO A 176 -10.16 -16.46 -12.45
CA PRO A 176 -10.23 -16.72 -11.00
C PRO A 176 -9.38 -15.77 -10.14
N TYR A 177 -8.54 -14.94 -10.77
CA TYR A 177 -7.72 -13.95 -10.10
C TYR A 177 -7.68 -12.66 -10.90
N GLU A 178 -7.65 -11.55 -10.18
CA GLU A 178 -7.51 -10.23 -10.77
C GLU A 178 -6.61 -9.34 -9.92
N PHE A 179 -6.02 -8.36 -10.58
CA PHE A 179 -5.39 -7.22 -9.97
C PHE A 179 -6.45 -6.16 -9.72
N ARG A 180 -6.93 -6.09 -8.49
CA ARG A 180 -7.90 -5.08 -8.07
C ARG A 180 -7.18 -3.80 -7.69
N LYS A 181 -7.58 -2.67 -8.26
CA LYS A 181 -7.03 -1.35 -7.93
C LYS A 181 -7.36 -1.01 -6.48
N VAL A 182 -6.34 -0.76 -5.67
CA VAL A 182 -6.50 -0.44 -4.24
C VAL A 182 -6.16 1.00 -3.92
N ARG A 183 -5.38 1.66 -4.76
CA ARG A 183 -5.00 3.06 -4.59
C ARG A 183 -4.58 3.66 -5.93
N ALA A 184 -4.85 4.95 -6.10
CA ALA A 184 -4.25 5.77 -7.14
C ALA A 184 -3.90 7.14 -6.54
N PHE A 185 -2.81 7.75 -7.00
CA PHE A 185 -2.45 9.11 -6.62
C PHE A 185 -1.60 9.78 -7.69
N ASN A 186 -1.67 11.10 -7.75
CA ASN A 186 -0.73 11.91 -8.52
C ASN A 186 0.56 12.08 -7.74
N THR A 187 1.69 12.02 -8.43
CA THR A 187 2.98 12.33 -7.84
C THR A 187 3.06 13.79 -7.42
N ARG A 188 3.88 14.09 -6.41
CA ARG A 188 4.06 15.46 -5.90
C ARG A 188 4.95 16.29 -6.82
N ARG A 189 5.80 15.61 -7.58
CA ARG A 189 6.74 16.19 -8.55
C ARG A 189 6.37 15.76 -9.95
N ARG A 190 6.89 16.50 -10.92
CA ARG A 190 6.92 16.09 -12.32
C ARG A 190 8.15 15.23 -12.58
N TYR A 191 8.03 14.28 -13.50
CA TYR A 191 9.08 13.33 -13.84
C TYR A 191 9.23 13.23 -15.35
N CYS A 192 10.49 13.08 -15.76
CA CYS A 192 10.88 12.71 -17.11
C CYS A 192 10.79 11.21 -17.38
N ASN A 193 10.68 10.37 -16.34
CA ASN A 193 10.67 8.93 -16.48
C ASN A 193 9.72 8.33 -15.42
N ALA A 194 8.81 7.46 -15.85
CA ALA A 194 7.81 6.83 -14.99
C ALA A 194 8.41 5.85 -13.96
N ASP A 195 9.52 5.18 -14.27
CA ASP A 195 10.24 4.29 -13.35
C ASP A 195 10.94 5.07 -12.22
N VAL A 196 11.50 6.24 -12.55
CA VAL A 196 12.05 7.16 -11.54
C VAL A 196 10.93 7.62 -10.60
N ALA A 197 9.73 7.89 -11.12
CA ALA A 197 8.57 8.23 -10.31
C ALA A 197 8.19 7.07 -9.35
N LEU A 198 8.19 5.81 -9.82
CA LEU A 198 7.98 4.65 -8.95
C LEU A 198 9.05 4.51 -7.88
N THR A 199 10.29 4.84 -8.20
CA THR A 199 11.40 4.81 -7.25
C THR A 199 11.25 5.83 -6.15
N ARG A 200 10.98 7.09 -6.52
CA ARG A 200 10.95 8.22 -5.58
C ARG A 200 9.67 8.26 -4.74
N GLU A 201 8.53 7.92 -5.33
CA GLU A 201 7.22 8.07 -4.69
C GLU A 201 6.58 6.73 -4.30
N GLY A 202 6.89 5.67 -5.04
CA GLY A 202 6.43 4.30 -4.76
C GLY A 202 7.41 3.47 -3.91
N GLY A 203 8.67 3.90 -3.77
CA GLY A 203 9.70 3.21 -3.00
C GLY A 203 10.16 1.89 -3.62
N LEU A 204 9.96 1.69 -4.93
CA LEU A 204 10.36 0.48 -5.64
C LEU A 204 11.62 0.75 -6.46
N PRO A 205 12.67 -0.08 -6.37
CA PRO A 205 13.88 0.14 -7.14
C PRO A 205 13.57 0.08 -8.64
N PRO A 206 14.32 0.84 -9.47
CA PRO A 206 14.21 0.73 -10.91
C PRO A 206 14.60 -0.67 -11.37
N ARG A 207 14.26 -1.00 -12.62
CA ARG A 207 14.80 -2.21 -13.22
C ARG A 207 16.26 -2.00 -13.61
N VAL A 208 17.05 -3.07 -13.51
CA VAL A 208 18.47 -3.06 -13.89
C VAL A 208 18.58 -2.56 -15.34
N GLY A 209 19.33 -1.49 -15.55
CA GLY A 209 19.52 -0.87 -16.87
C GLY A 209 18.43 0.12 -17.31
N GLN A 210 17.52 0.54 -16.42
CA GLN A 210 16.47 1.54 -16.70
C GLN A 210 16.52 2.73 -15.72
N ASP A 211 17.70 3.07 -15.19
CA ASP A 211 17.87 4.08 -14.14
C ASP A 211 17.45 5.50 -14.57
N GLY A 212 17.38 5.76 -15.88
CA GLY A 212 16.92 7.01 -16.46
C GLY A 212 17.84 8.20 -16.19
N PRO A 213 17.71 9.29 -16.97
CA PRO A 213 18.38 10.53 -16.63
C PRO A 213 17.86 11.04 -15.27
N ASN A 214 18.78 11.13 -14.29
CA ASN A 214 18.53 11.57 -12.91
C ASN A 214 19.04 13.01 -12.66
N THR A 215 18.91 13.90 -13.64
CA THR A 215 19.39 15.29 -13.57
C THR A 215 18.37 16.22 -12.90
N ILE A 216 18.85 17.31 -12.31
CA ILE A 216 18.05 18.28 -11.54
C ILE A 216 17.15 19.14 -12.43
N ASP A 217 17.51 19.28 -13.71
CA ASP A 217 16.84 20.15 -14.69
C ASP A 217 15.72 19.44 -15.47
N GLY A 218 15.51 18.15 -15.20
CA GLY A 218 14.48 17.34 -15.85
C GLY A 218 14.91 16.91 -17.24
N CYS A 219 15.30 15.64 -17.36
CA CYS A 219 15.94 15.05 -18.54
C CYS A 219 17.31 15.72 -18.77
#